data_AF-A0A8S0TDE9-F1
#
_entry.id   AF-A0A8S0TDE9-F1
#
_cell.length_a   1.000
_cell.length_b   1.000
_cell.length_c   1.000
_cell.angle_alpha   90.00
_cell.angle_beta   90.00
_cell.angle_gamma   90.00
#
_symmetry.space_group_name_H-M   'P 1'
#
loop_
_entity.id
_entity.type
_entity.pdbx_description
1 polymer ?
#
loop_
_entity_poly.entity_id
_entity_poly.type
_entity_poly.pdbx_seq_one_letter_code
_entity_poly.pdbx_strand_id
1 'polypeptide(L)'
;MAACVATWRLAQLGTGSCRTHLFGANRFESRPISELAKSNGNRLFLVDTLALVRRLEAQEVPSKQAEAITSAMTEVLNDSLENVSYSFVSKGEMQKNEMTQEANLSKFKSEVKSSQDHHFSVLQHETEKLKSDIEKMRSELRYEMDKVTAGQRLDLNLERGRIRDELANQNQETTNLTNKLDRVSC
;
A
#
# COMPACT_ATOMS: atom_id res chain seq x y z
N MET A 1 2.65 -50.57 -29.49
CA MET A 1 2.79 -49.90 -28.17
C MET A 1 3.67 -48.68 -28.40
N ALA A 2 3.08 -47.52 -28.71
CA ALA A 2 2.92 -46.36 -27.81
C ALA A 2 4.30 -45.84 -27.30
N ALA A 3 4.74 -44.59 -27.49
CA ALA A 3 4.03 -43.34 -27.71
C ALA A 3 4.96 -42.25 -28.31
N CYS A 4 4.40 -41.42 -29.20
CA CYS A 4 4.37 -39.94 -29.13
C CYS A 4 5.70 -39.19 -28.90
N VAL A 5 6.37 -38.75 -29.97
CA VAL A 5 7.30 -37.61 -29.94
C VAL A 5 6.61 -36.43 -30.61
N ALA A 6 5.92 -35.61 -29.80
CA ALA A 6 5.35 -34.36 -30.25
C ALA A 6 6.45 -33.29 -30.31
N THR A 7 6.76 -32.86 -31.53
CA THR A 7 7.48 -31.62 -31.83
C THR A 7 6.65 -30.43 -31.39
N TRP A 8 7.18 -29.60 -30.49
CA TRP A 8 6.69 -28.24 -30.26
C TRP A 8 7.79 -27.25 -30.62
N ARG A 9 7.60 -26.62 -31.78
CA ARG A 9 8.21 -25.35 -32.17
C ARG A 9 7.16 -24.26 -31.94
N LEU A 10 7.64 -23.08 -31.52
CA LEU A 10 6.97 -21.76 -31.52
C LEU A 10 5.93 -21.49 -30.43
N ALA A 11 6.27 -20.56 -29.53
CA ALA A 11 5.62 -19.25 -29.49
C ALA A 11 6.40 -18.31 -28.57
N GLN A 12 7.06 -17.32 -29.17
CA GLN A 12 7.30 -16.05 -28.50
C GLN A 12 5.94 -15.38 -28.29
N LEU A 13 5.53 -15.30 -27.03
CA LEU A 13 4.51 -14.39 -26.51
C LEU A 13 5.30 -13.47 -25.56
N GLY A 14 5.43 -12.17 -25.81
CA GLY A 14 4.31 -11.27 -26.03
C GLY A 14 4.08 -10.53 -24.71
N THR A 15 4.75 -9.38 -24.58
CA THR A 15 4.30 -8.22 -23.79
C THR A 15 3.64 -8.50 -22.44
N GLY A 16 4.45 -8.72 -21.41
CA GLY A 16 4.04 -8.53 -20.01
C GLY A 16 4.27 -7.10 -19.56
N SER A 17 3.58 -6.13 -20.17
CA SER A 17 3.44 -4.81 -19.55
C SER A 17 2.65 -5.01 -18.26
N CYS A 18 3.32 -4.91 -17.11
CA CYS A 18 2.63 -4.74 -15.83
C CYS A 18 1.86 -3.43 -15.90
N ARG A 19 0.63 -3.50 -16.43
CA ARG A 19 -0.43 -2.56 -16.13
C ARG A 19 -0.61 -2.62 -14.63
N THR A 20 0.08 -1.75 -13.91
CA THR A 20 -0.48 -1.23 -12.66
C THR A 20 -1.86 -0.76 -13.04
N HIS A 21 -2.87 -1.49 -12.57
CA HIS A 21 -4.24 -1.04 -12.64
C HIS A 21 -4.22 0.38 -12.10
N LEU A 22 -4.50 1.33 -12.99
CA LEU A 22 -4.98 2.65 -12.63
C LEU A 22 -6.13 2.39 -11.68
N PHE A 23 -5.83 2.38 -10.39
CA PHE A 23 -6.82 2.60 -9.36
C PHE A 23 -7.44 3.91 -9.77
N GLY A 24 -8.69 3.81 -10.22
CA GLY A 24 -9.46 4.94 -10.68
C GLY A 24 -9.22 6.05 -9.67
N ALA A 25 -8.74 7.18 -10.18
CA ALA A 25 -8.84 8.41 -9.45
C ALA A 25 -10.33 8.57 -9.15
N ASN A 26 -10.76 8.07 -7.99
CA ASN A 26 -11.86 8.69 -7.29
C ASN A 26 -11.36 10.11 -7.10
N ARG A 27 -11.68 10.96 -8.09
CA ARG A 27 -12.09 12.31 -7.80
C ARG A 27 -13.16 12.15 -6.74
N PHE A 28 -12.72 12.09 -5.48
CA PHE A 28 -13.40 12.83 -4.46
C PHE A 28 -13.45 14.24 -5.04
N GLU A 29 -14.52 14.52 -5.79
CA GLU A 29 -15.03 15.86 -5.89
C GLU A 29 -15.35 16.22 -4.45
N SER A 30 -14.31 16.70 -3.75
CA SER A 30 -14.48 17.57 -2.61
C SER A 30 -15.26 18.74 -3.19
N ARG A 31 -16.59 18.62 -3.20
CA ARG A 31 -17.44 19.79 -3.37
C ARG A 31 -16.93 20.74 -2.31
N PRO A 32 -16.39 21.91 -2.70
CA PRO A 32 -15.96 22.86 -1.71
C PRO A 32 -17.21 23.16 -0.87
N ILE A 33 -17.15 22.91 0.43
CA ILE A 33 -18.29 23.06 1.36
C ILE A 33 -18.85 24.49 1.28
N SER A 34 -18.02 25.43 0.82
CA SER A 34 -18.38 26.81 0.47
C SER A 34 -19.52 26.97 -0.55
N GLU A 35 -19.96 25.93 -1.28
CA GLU A 35 -21.15 26.01 -2.15
C GLU A 35 -22.48 25.63 -1.46
N LEU A 36 -22.48 25.01 -0.27
CA LEU A 36 -23.74 24.53 0.33
C LEU A 36 -24.62 25.64 0.94
N ALA A 37 -24.13 26.87 1.04
CA ALA A 37 -24.95 27.97 1.50
C ALA A 37 -24.51 29.30 0.88
N LYS A 38 -24.91 29.53 -0.37
CA LYS A 38 -25.49 30.84 -0.69
C LYS A 38 -26.81 30.95 0.07
N SER A 39 -26.75 30.96 1.40
CA SER A 39 -27.85 31.50 2.17
C SER A 39 -27.95 32.94 1.69
N ASN A 40 -29.12 33.27 1.15
CA ASN A 40 -29.47 34.64 0.83
C ASN A 40 -29.28 35.44 2.12
N GLY A 41 -28.10 36.02 2.30
CA GLY A 41 -27.67 36.75 3.49
C GLY A 41 -28.34 38.09 3.54
N ASN A 42 -29.67 38.09 3.52
CA ASN A 42 -30.53 39.26 3.54
C ASN A 42 -31.88 38.86 4.12
N ARG A 43 -31.92 38.74 5.44
CA ARG A 43 -33.06 39.24 6.23
C ARG A 43 -32.53 39.85 7.52
N LEU A 44 -31.68 40.88 7.38
CA LEU A 44 -31.68 41.93 8.38
C LEU A 44 -33.10 42.50 8.34
N PHE A 45 -33.95 42.11 9.29
CA PHE A 45 -35.27 42.69 9.47
C PHE A 45 -35.07 44.11 10.03
N LEU A 46 -34.61 45.02 9.18
CA LEU A 46 -34.57 46.45 9.47
C LEU A 46 -36.02 46.93 9.48
N VAL A 47 -36.64 46.90 10.65
CA VAL A 47 -37.93 47.51 10.87
C VAL A 47 -37.72 49.01 10.96
N ASP A 48 -38.23 49.74 9.98
CA ASP A 48 -38.36 51.19 10.07
C ASP A 48 -39.51 51.51 11.04
N THR A 49 -39.14 51.77 12.29
CA THR A 49 -40.07 52.05 13.39
C THR A 49 -40.86 53.33 13.13
N LEU A 50 -40.22 54.36 12.55
CA LEU A 50 -40.88 55.62 12.23
C LEU A 50 -41.92 55.43 11.14
N ALA A 51 -41.58 54.75 10.04
CA ALA A 51 -42.54 54.47 8.98
C ALA A 51 -43.70 53.58 9.46
N LEU A 52 -43.44 52.65 10.40
CA LEU A 52 -44.51 51.83 10.99
C LEU A 52 -45.47 52.66 11.84
N VAL A 53 -44.96 53.54 12.70
CA VAL A 53 -45.79 54.45 13.50
C VAL A 53 -46.64 55.36 12.59
N ARG A 54 -46.03 55.96 11.54
CA ARG A 54 -46.77 56.83 10.61
C ARG A 54 -47.87 56.10 9.85
N ARG A 55 -47.66 54.83 9.51
CA ARG A 55 -48.71 53.98 8.89
C ARG A 55 -49.85 53.69 9.85
N LEU A 56 -49.57 53.44 11.14
CA LEU A 56 -50.59 53.22 12.16
C LEU A 56 -51.41 54.49 12.42
N GLU A 57 -50.74 55.64 12.51
CA GLU A 57 -51.42 56.94 12.65
C GLU A 57 -52.32 57.27 11.44
N ALA A 58 -51.91 56.89 10.22
CA ALA A 58 -52.73 57.02 9.02
C ALA A 58 -53.98 56.12 9.01
N GLN A 59 -54.03 55.10 9.89
CA GLN A 59 -55.19 54.25 10.15
C GLN A 59 -55.97 54.71 11.40
N GLU A 60 -55.81 56.00 11.77
CA GLU A 60 -56.47 56.62 12.93
C GLU A 60 -56.08 56.04 14.30
N VAL A 61 -54.96 55.31 14.38
CA VAL A 61 -54.42 54.86 15.67
C VAL A 61 -53.77 56.04 16.41
N PRO A 62 -54.11 56.30 17.68
CA PRO A 62 -53.48 57.35 18.47
C PRO A 62 -51.96 57.15 18.55
N SER A 63 -51.19 58.23 18.41
CA SER A 63 -49.72 58.22 18.34
C SER A 63 -49.07 57.38 19.46
N LYS A 64 -49.52 57.55 20.72
CA LYS A 64 -49.04 56.77 21.88
C LYS A 64 -49.30 55.26 21.75
N GLN A 65 -50.43 54.87 21.17
CA GLN A 65 -50.75 53.46 20.96
C GLN A 65 -49.96 52.88 19.78
N ALA A 66 -49.76 53.67 18.71
CA ALA A 66 -48.93 53.28 17.57
C ALA A 66 -47.47 53.04 17.99
N GLU A 67 -46.92 53.89 18.85
CA GLU A 67 -45.59 53.72 19.45
C GLU A 67 -45.52 52.46 20.32
N ALA A 68 -46.52 52.22 21.19
CA ALA A 68 -46.55 51.05 22.06
C ALA A 68 -46.63 49.73 21.27
N ILE A 69 -47.48 49.67 20.23
CA ILE A 69 -47.59 48.52 19.33
C ILE A 69 -46.28 48.28 18.58
N THR A 70 -45.68 49.35 18.04
CA THR A 70 -44.39 49.28 17.34
C THR A 70 -43.28 48.78 18.26
N SER A 71 -43.26 49.23 19.52
CA SER A 71 -42.31 48.79 20.53
C SER A 71 -42.44 47.29 20.82
N ALA A 72 -43.66 46.82 21.10
CA ALA A 72 -43.91 45.40 21.40
C ALA A 72 -43.56 44.50 20.19
N MET A 73 -43.87 44.94 18.97
CA MET A 73 -43.46 44.21 17.75
C MET A 73 -41.94 44.15 17.58
N THR A 74 -41.23 45.24 17.88
CA THR A 74 -39.77 45.28 17.76
C THR A 74 -39.10 44.34 18.77
N GLU A 75 -39.64 44.25 19.98
CA GLU A 75 -39.18 43.34 21.03
C GLU A 75 -39.33 41.86 20.60
N VAL A 76 -40.54 41.46 20.18
CA VAL A 76 -40.79 40.09 19.68
C VAL A 76 -39.90 39.74 18.48
N LEU A 77 -39.65 40.70 17.59
CA LEU A 77 -38.78 40.49 16.43
C LEU A 77 -37.31 40.32 16.83
N ASN A 78 -36.82 41.09 17.80
CA ASN A 78 -35.45 40.95 18.30
C ASN A 78 -35.26 39.60 18.99
N ASP A 79 -36.18 39.19 19.87
CA ASP A 79 -36.14 37.90 20.55
C ASP A 79 -36.17 36.74 19.55
N SER A 80 -37.04 36.84 18.54
CA SER A 80 -37.14 35.84 17.47
C SER A 80 -35.85 35.77 16.65
N LEU A 81 -35.22 36.90 16.36
CA LEU A 81 -33.98 36.97 15.59
C LEU A 81 -32.80 36.40 16.39
N GLU A 82 -32.68 36.73 17.67
CA GLU A 82 -31.64 36.18 18.55
C GLU A 82 -31.79 34.66 18.66
N ASN A 83 -32.99 34.16 18.92
CA ASN A 83 -33.27 32.73 19.00
C ASN A 83 -32.89 31.99 17.71
N VAL A 84 -33.24 32.56 16.55
CA VAL A 84 -32.89 31.98 15.24
C VAL A 84 -31.38 32.07 14.97
N SER A 85 -30.70 33.11 15.46
CA SER A 85 -29.26 33.31 15.25
C SER A 85 -28.41 32.17 15.84
N TYR A 86 -28.83 31.59 16.97
CA TYR A 86 -28.14 30.44 17.59
C TYR A 86 -28.15 29.17 16.74
N SER A 87 -29.06 29.07 15.77
CA SER A 87 -29.10 27.93 14.84
C SER A 87 -28.16 28.09 13.65
N PHE A 88 -27.55 29.28 13.48
CA PHE A 88 -26.65 29.58 12.38
C PHE A 88 -25.20 29.68 12.86
N VAL A 89 -24.29 29.29 11.98
CA VAL A 89 -22.84 29.49 12.17
C VAL A 89 -22.42 30.73 11.39
N SER A 90 -21.57 31.57 11.99
CA SER A 90 -21.06 32.75 11.29
C SER A 90 -20.16 32.34 10.11
N LYS A 91 -20.07 33.19 9.08
CA LYS A 91 -19.18 32.94 7.94
C LYS A 91 -17.71 32.79 8.35
N GLY A 92 -17.27 33.57 9.35
CA GLY A 92 -15.91 33.49 9.88
C GLY A 92 -15.62 32.17 10.59
N GLU A 93 -16.55 31.67 11.40
CA GLU A 93 -16.42 30.36 12.05
C GLU A 93 -16.46 29.21 11.04
N MET A 94 -17.36 29.29 10.06
CA MET A 94 -17.43 28.29 8.98
C MET A 94 -16.10 28.22 8.20
N GLN A 95 -15.53 29.36 7.83
CA GLN A 95 -14.24 29.42 7.14
C GLN A 95 -13.09 28.89 8.01
N LYS A 96 -13.09 29.20 9.32
CA LYS A 96 -12.11 28.66 10.27
C LYS A 96 -12.19 27.13 10.36
N ASN A 97 -13.40 26.60 10.42
CA ASN A 97 -13.62 25.15 10.46
C ASN A 97 -13.16 24.48 9.15
N GLU A 98 -13.47 25.09 8.00
CA GLU A 98 -13.00 24.61 6.69
C GLU A 98 -11.47 24.58 6.61
N MET A 99 -10.78 25.66 6.99
CA MET A 99 -9.32 25.71 7.02
C MET A 99 -8.72 24.66 7.95
N THR A 100 -9.34 24.42 9.11
CA THR A 100 -8.89 23.41 10.08
C THR A 100 -9.08 22.00 9.53
N GLN A 101 -10.21 21.72 8.87
CA GLN A 101 -10.48 20.44 8.22
C GLN A 101 -9.50 20.17 7.09
N GLU A 102 -9.27 21.17 6.22
CA GLU A 102 -8.32 21.06 5.09
C GLU A 102 -6.88 20.79 5.61
N ALA A 103 -6.45 21.50 6.65
CA ALA A 103 -5.14 21.28 7.26
C ALA A 103 -4.99 19.88 7.86
N ASN A 104 -6.01 19.39 8.57
CA ASN A 104 -6.02 18.05 9.14
C ASN A 104 -6.00 16.97 8.05
N LEU A 105 -6.78 17.14 6.98
CA LEU A 105 -6.83 16.23 5.85
C LEU A 105 -5.48 16.19 5.11
N SER A 106 -4.86 17.35 4.90
CA SER A 106 -3.53 17.45 4.29
C SER A 106 -2.46 16.76 5.14
N LYS A 107 -2.46 16.98 6.46
CA LYS A 107 -1.57 16.30 7.40
C LYS A 107 -1.76 14.78 7.36
N PHE A 108 -3.01 14.31 7.46
CA PHE A 108 -3.32 12.88 7.38
C PHE A 108 -2.82 12.26 6.07
N LYS A 109 -3.05 12.93 4.94
CA LYS A 109 -2.57 12.49 3.62
C LYS A 109 -1.03 12.36 3.59
N SER A 110 -0.32 13.32 4.20
CA SER A 110 1.15 13.28 4.26
C SER A 110 1.66 12.14 5.14
N GLU A 111 1.02 11.88 6.28
CA GLU A 111 1.38 10.78 7.19
C GLU A 111 1.13 9.42 6.54
N VAL A 112 -0.02 9.23 5.89
CA VAL A 112 -0.34 7.99 5.16
C VAL A 112 0.67 7.75 4.04
N LYS A 113 0.99 8.78 3.25
CA LYS A 113 1.98 8.67 2.17
C LYS A 113 3.37 8.34 2.70
N SER A 114 3.82 9.04 3.74
CA SER A 114 5.13 8.79 4.37
C SER A 114 5.23 7.37 4.92
N SER A 115 4.18 6.92 5.62
CA SER A 115 4.10 5.55 6.15
C SER A 115 4.13 4.51 5.03
N GLN A 116 3.37 4.72 3.95
CA GLN A 116 3.37 3.82 2.80
C GLN A 116 4.75 3.75 2.12
N ASP A 117 5.38 4.90 1.87
CA ASP A 117 6.69 4.97 1.25
C ASP A 117 7.76 4.30 2.14
N HIS A 118 7.66 4.45 3.47
CA HIS A 118 8.52 3.77 4.44
C HIS A 118 8.34 2.24 4.42
N HIS A 119 7.09 1.75 4.55
CA HIS A 119 6.80 0.32 4.51
C HIS A 119 7.22 -0.33 3.20
N PHE A 120 7.02 0.37 2.06
CA PHE A 120 7.49 -0.11 0.77
C PHE A 120 9.01 -0.26 0.72
N SER A 121 9.75 0.74 1.22
CA SER A 121 11.22 0.70 1.30
C SER A 121 11.73 -0.46 2.16
N VAL A 122 11.11 -0.68 3.33
CA VAL A 122 11.46 -1.80 4.22
C VAL A 122 11.22 -3.15 3.52
N LEU A 123 10.04 -3.34 2.92
CA LEU A 123 9.70 -4.59 2.22
C LEU A 123 10.64 -4.84 1.03
N GLN A 124 10.98 -3.81 0.28
CA GLN A 124 11.95 -3.92 -0.82
C GLN A 124 13.32 -4.37 -0.30
N HIS A 125 13.82 -3.71 0.76
CA HIS A 125 15.10 -4.07 1.36
C HIS A 125 15.13 -5.50 1.90
N GLU A 126 14.07 -5.93 2.61
CA GLU A 126 13.95 -7.30 3.12
C GLU A 126 13.89 -8.33 1.98
N THR A 127 13.17 -8.01 0.89
CA THR A 127 13.11 -8.87 -0.29
C THR A 127 14.49 -9.03 -0.95
N GLU A 128 15.22 -7.94 -1.10
CA GLU A 128 16.58 -7.95 -1.67
C GLU A 128 17.56 -8.71 -0.77
N LYS A 129 17.46 -8.53 0.54
CA LYS A 129 18.26 -9.28 1.53
C LYS A 129 17.98 -10.77 1.46
N LEU A 130 16.71 -11.18 1.49
CA LEU A 130 16.34 -12.60 1.38
C LEU A 130 16.80 -13.21 0.06
N LYS A 131 16.71 -12.48 -1.05
CA LYS A 131 17.23 -12.91 -2.35
C LYS A 131 18.75 -13.13 -2.31
N SER A 132 19.49 -12.22 -1.68
CA SER A 132 20.94 -12.35 -1.48
C SER A 132 21.29 -13.57 -0.62
N ASP A 133 20.57 -13.78 0.49
CA ASP A 133 20.79 -14.92 1.40
C ASP A 133 20.50 -16.26 0.68
N ILE A 134 19.45 -16.32 -0.13
CA ILE A 134 19.15 -17.49 -0.97
C ILE A 134 20.29 -17.78 -1.94
N GLU A 135 20.83 -16.77 -2.61
CA GLU A 135 21.90 -16.97 -3.58
C GLU A 135 23.21 -17.41 -2.91
N LYS A 136 23.50 -16.85 -1.72
CA LYS A 136 24.62 -17.29 -0.89
C LYS A 136 24.47 -18.76 -0.51
N MET A 137 23.32 -19.16 0.06
CA MET A 137 23.08 -20.56 0.42
C MET A 137 23.18 -21.50 -0.78
N ARG A 138 22.69 -21.10 -1.96
CA ARG A 138 22.83 -21.88 -3.21
C ARG A 138 24.29 -22.09 -3.59
N SER A 139 25.11 -21.04 -3.50
CA SER A 139 26.54 -21.13 -3.82
C SER A 139 27.29 -22.06 -2.86
N GLU A 140 27.00 -21.98 -1.56
CA GLU A 140 27.59 -22.84 -0.52
C GLU A 140 27.21 -24.31 -0.72
N LEU A 141 25.92 -24.59 -0.97
CA LEU A 141 25.45 -25.94 -1.24
C LEU A 141 26.10 -26.54 -2.49
N ARG A 142 26.25 -25.74 -3.55
CA ARG A 142 26.92 -26.18 -4.78
C ARG A 142 28.39 -26.51 -4.53
N TYR A 143 29.09 -25.68 -3.76
CA TYR A 143 30.47 -25.92 -3.38
C TYR A 143 30.63 -27.22 -2.56
N GLU A 144 29.77 -27.46 -1.56
CA GLU A 144 29.83 -28.70 -0.79
C GLU A 144 29.46 -29.94 -1.63
N MET A 145 28.51 -29.83 -2.57
CA MET A 145 28.20 -30.90 -3.52
C MET A 145 29.42 -31.24 -4.41
N ASP A 146 30.08 -30.22 -4.95
CA ASP A 146 31.26 -30.40 -5.81
C ASP A 146 32.42 -31.03 -5.03
N LYS A 147 32.62 -30.60 -3.78
CA LYS A 147 33.62 -31.14 -2.85
C LYS A 147 33.37 -32.61 -2.49
N VAL A 148 32.13 -32.96 -2.14
CA VAL A 148 31.74 -34.37 -1.86
C VAL A 148 31.91 -35.23 -3.11
N THR A 149 31.50 -34.73 -4.27
CA THR A 149 31.64 -35.45 -5.55
C THR A 149 33.11 -35.69 -5.91
N ALA A 150 33.98 -34.69 -5.72
CA ALA A 150 35.41 -34.81 -5.95
C ALA A 150 36.06 -35.80 -4.96
N GLY A 151 35.66 -35.76 -3.68
CA GLY A 151 36.09 -36.71 -2.65
C GLY A 151 35.74 -38.16 -3.01
N GLN A 152 34.48 -38.43 -3.34
CA GLN A 152 34.03 -39.76 -3.75
C GLN A 152 34.78 -40.27 -4.99
N ARG A 153 35.02 -39.40 -5.97
CA ARG A 153 35.78 -39.77 -7.17
C ARG A 153 37.23 -40.13 -6.82
N LEU A 154 37.86 -39.41 -5.90
CA LEU A 154 39.20 -39.72 -5.42
C LEU A 154 39.23 -41.07 -4.69
N ASP A 155 38.30 -41.31 -3.77
CA ASP A 155 38.19 -42.57 -3.02
C ASP A 155 38.07 -43.78 -3.96
N LEU A 156 37.18 -43.69 -4.96
CA LEU A 156 37.01 -44.75 -5.97
C LEU A 156 38.25 -44.96 -6.86
N ASN A 157 39.03 -43.92 -7.09
CA ASN A 157 40.27 -44.04 -7.86
C ASN A 157 41.38 -44.67 -7.02
N LEU A 158 41.49 -44.32 -5.74
CA LEU A 158 42.45 -44.91 -4.81
C LEU A 158 42.14 -46.38 -4.56
N GLU A 159 40.88 -46.74 -4.33
CA GLU A 159 40.47 -48.15 -4.12
C GLU A 159 40.75 -49.00 -5.36
N ARG A 160 40.49 -48.46 -6.55
CA ARG A 160 40.84 -49.12 -7.82
C ARG A 160 42.35 -49.32 -7.97
N GLY A 161 43.16 -48.39 -7.47
CA GLY A 161 44.62 -48.53 -7.40
C GLY A 161 45.01 -49.69 -6.50
N ARG A 162 44.50 -49.73 -5.26
CA ARG A 162 44.77 -50.82 -4.31
C ARG A 162 44.37 -52.19 -4.84
N ILE A 163 43.20 -52.31 -5.48
CA ILE A 163 42.75 -53.57 -6.09
C ILE A 163 43.71 -54.03 -7.19
N ARG A 164 44.25 -53.11 -8.01
CA ARG A 164 45.23 -53.45 -9.06
C ARG A 164 46.55 -53.93 -8.47
N ASP A 165 47.03 -53.29 -7.42
CA ASP A 165 48.28 -53.67 -6.75
C ASP A 165 48.14 -55.06 -6.09
N GLU A 166 47.02 -55.30 -5.42
CA GLU A 166 46.70 -56.60 -4.81
C GLU A 166 46.59 -57.71 -5.89
N LEU A 167 45.92 -57.42 -7.00
CA LEU A 167 45.82 -58.34 -8.13
C LEU A 167 47.20 -58.67 -8.75
N ALA A 168 48.08 -57.67 -8.85
CA ALA A 168 49.44 -57.87 -9.34
C ALA A 168 50.26 -58.78 -8.41
N ASN A 169 50.14 -58.58 -7.10
CA ASN A 169 50.76 -59.47 -6.10
C ASN A 169 50.25 -60.91 -6.21
N GLN A 170 48.93 -61.10 -6.28
CA GLN A 170 48.32 -62.43 -6.44
C GLN A 170 48.76 -63.14 -7.73
N ASN A 171 48.87 -62.40 -8.85
CA ASN A 171 49.38 -62.95 -10.10
C ASN A 171 50.85 -63.37 -9.99
N GLN A 172 51.68 -62.60 -9.29
CA GLN A 172 53.08 -62.95 -9.04
C GLN A 172 53.19 -64.21 -8.17
N GLU A 173 52.40 -64.31 -7.11
CA GLU A 173 52.33 -65.50 -6.26
C GLU A 173 51.86 -66.72 -7.05
N THR A 174 50.79 -66.57 -7.84
CA THR A 174 50.28 -67.64 -8.71
C THR A 174 51.35 -68.12 -9.68
N THR A 175 52.04 -67.19 -10.36
CA THR A 175 53.15 -67.51 -11.28
C THR A 175 54.28 -68.26 -10.57
N ASN A 176 54.65 -67.80 -9.36
CA ASN A 176 55.67 -68.46 -8.56
C ASN A 176 55.27 -69.88 -8.14
N LEU A 177 54.00 -70.09 -7.78
CA LEU A 177 53.46 -71.40 -7.43
C LEU A 177 53.37 -72.33 -8.65
N THR A 178 52.94 -71.83 -9.80
CA THR A 178 52.94 -72.58 -11.07
C THR A 178 54.36 -73.03 -11.42
N ASN A 179 55.35 -72.13 -11.36
CA ASN A 179 56.76 -72.47 -11.59
C ASN A 179 57.28 -73.55 -10.62
N LYS A 180 56.83 -73.54 -9.36
CA LYS A 180 57.17 -74.59 -8.38
C LYS A 180 56.50 -75.92 -8.72
N LEU A 181 55.24 -75.90 -9.16
CA LEU A 181 54.49 -77.09 -9.56
C LEU A 181 55.12 -77.77 -10.78
N ASP A 182 55.52 -76.98 -11.79
CA ASP A 182 56.17 -77.48 -13.01
C ASP A 182 57.50 -78.19 -12.69
N ARG A 183 58.26 -77.67 -11.71
CA ARG A 183 59.51 -78.30 -11.24
C ARG A 183 59.30 -79.63 -10.51
N VAL A 184 58.13 -79.86 -9.92
CA VAL A 184 57.80 -81.11 -9.21
C VAL A 184 57.14 -82.12 -10.15
N SER A 185 56.59 -81.68 -11.27
CA SER A 185 55.92 -82.53 -12.26
C SER A 185 56.85 -83.10 -13.35
N CYS A 186 58.11 -82.66 -13.41
CA CYS A 186 59.18 -83.24 -14.24
C CYS A 186 60.06 -84.18 -13.41
#